data_AF-A0AAW2ZRY4-F1
#
_entry.id   AF-A0AAW2ZRY4-F1
#
_cell.length_a   1.000
_cell.length_b   1.000
_cell.length_c   1.000
_cell.angle_alpha   90.00
_cell.angle_beta   90.00
_cell.angle_gamma   90.00
#
_symmetry.space_group_name_H-M   'P 1'
#
loop_
_entity.id
_entity.type
_entity.pdbx_description
1 polymer ?
#
loop_
_entity_poly.entity_id
_entity_poly.type
_entity_poly.pdbx_seq_one_letter_code
_entity_poly.pdbx_strand_id
1 'polypeptide(L)'
;MFRAVRLLRGVSPFSVFLMDQKNNPSLQGVSIAKRGKILSKMYKELSLRQRRDLQKRAQVHPNLRKAKHHRPPRKTEFAEFVRQNYNVVKGLNYRKRFSALSQLYELHKPIEVQVAKALKDRNAKKVTSAKAAVKKAAAKSKAAKVPRAKKAATKKASRKK
;
A
#
# COMPACT_ATOMS: atom_id res chain seq x y z
N MET A 1 -15.17 -5.03 45.87
CA MET A 1 -14.58 -3.73 45.49
C MET A 1 -13.72 -3.89 44.23
N PHE A 2 -14.26 -3.58 43.05
CA PHE A 2 -13.49 -3.61 41.82
C PHE A 2 -12.69 -2.31 41.69
N ARG A 3 -11.37 -2.38 41.87
CA ARG A 3 -10.45 -1.28 41.52
C ARG A 3 -10.55 -1.05 40.01
N ALA A 4 -11.33 -0.07 39.60
CA ALA A 4 -11.29 0.47 38.25
C ALA A 4 -9.89 1.03 38.00
N VAL A 5 -8.98 0.20 37.49
CA VAL A 5 -7.69 0.66 36.99
C VAL A 5 -8.03 1.64 35.87
N ARG A 6 -7.80 2.94 36.09
CA ARG A 6 -7.82 3.92 35.01
C ARG A 6 -6.86 3.37 33.96
N LEU A 7 -7.40 2.82 32.88
CA LEU A 7 -6.64 2.51 31.68
C LEU A 7 -6.11 3.86 31.19
N LEU A 8 -4.92 4.22 31.65
CA LEU A 8 -4.21 5.43 31.27
C LEU A 8 -4.08 5.38 29.76
N ARG A 9 -4.96 6.09 29.05
CA ARG A 9 -4.81 6.42 27.64
C ARG A 9 -3.70 7.47 27.48
N GLY A 10 -2.56 7.23 28.11
CA GLY A 10 -1.35 8.03 28.03
C GLY A 10 -0.18 7.12 27.68
N VAL A 11 0.91 7.71 27.23
CA VAL A 11 2.15 6.98 26.98
C VAL A 11 2.69 6.49 28.32
N SER A 12 3.14 5.22 28.38
CA SER A 12 3.70 4.65 29.61
C SER A 12 5.09 5.23 29.91
N PRO A 13 5.52 5.36 31.19
CA PRO A 13 6.90 5.73 31.53
C PRO A 13 7.94 4.82 30.88
N PHE A 14 7.63 3.53 30.72
CA PHE A 14 8.50 2.59 30.01
C PHE A 14 8.60 2.93 28.52
N SER A 15 7.51 3.37 27.89
CA SER A 15 7.53 3.76 26.47
C SER A 15 8.40 4.99 26.22
N VAL A 16 8.37 5.98 27.11
CA VAL A 16 9.29 7.15 27.05
C VAL A 16 10.74 6.68 27.20
N PHE A 17 11.01 5.78 28.14
CA PHE A 17 12.34 5.17 28.29
C PHE A 17 12.80 4.46 27.01
N LEU A 18 11.93 3.71 26.34
CA LEU A 18 12.26 3.07 25.06
C LEU A 18 12.63 4.09 23.98
N MET A 19 11.95 5.24 23.95
CA MET A 19 12.25 6.32 23.01
C MET A 19 13.63 6.95 23.28
N ASP A 20 14.00 7.12 24.56
CA ASP A 20 15.31 7.63 24.96
C ASP A 20 16.45 6.67 24.56
N GLN A 21 16.20 5.35 24.60
CA GLN A 21 17.22 4.31 24.38
C GLN A 21 17.37 3.87 22.91
N LYS A 22 16.71 4.53 21.95
CA LYS A 22 16.72 4.14 20.53
C LYS A 22 18.11 4.10 19.89
N ASN A 23 19.04 4.94 20.37
CA ASN A 23 20.39 5.09 19.82
C ASN A 23 21.48 4.51 20.75
N ASN A 24 21.12 3.69 21.75
CA ASN A 24 22.10 3.17 22.70
C ASN A 24 23.07 2.17 22.01
N PRO A 25 24.40 2.39 22.10
CA PRO A 25 25.39 1.50 21.49
C PRO A 25 25.31 0.06 22.00
N SER A 26 24.90 -0.15 23.24
CA SER A 26 24.76 -1.48 23.87
C SER A 26 23.66 -2.35 23.22
N LEU A 27 22.79 -1.73 22.43
CA LEU A 27 21.72 -2.42 21.70
C LEU A 27 22.03 -2.57 20.21
N GLN A 28 23.11 -1.95 19.72
CA GLN A 28 23.58 -2.10 18.34
C GLN A 28 24.08 -3.53 18.14
N GLY A 29 23.76 -4.14 17.00
CA GLY A 29 24.09 -5.55 16.71
C GLY A 29 23.25 -6.62 17.43
N VAL A 30 22.55 -6.28 18.52
CA VAL A 30 21.66 -7.23 19.21
C VAL A 30 20.40 -7.48 18.39
N SER A 31 19.98 -8.75 18.28
CA SER A 31 18.73 -9.11 17.59
C SER A 31 17.50 -8.49 18.27
N ILE A 32 16.49 -8.13 17.48
CA ILE A 32 15.28 -7.44 17.96
C ILE A 32 14.61 -8.21 19.11
N ALA A 33 14.57 -9.54 19.03
CA ALA A 33 14.00 -10.40 20.07
C ALA A 33 14.75 -10.31 21.42
N LYS A 34 16.07 -10.12 21.41
CA LYS A 34 16.89 -9.99 22.63
C LYS A 34 16.88 -8.56 23.20
N ARG A 35 16.75 -7.54 22.34
CA ARG A 35 16.73 -6.12 22.75
C ARG A 35 15.66 -5.82 23.80
N GLY A 36 14.45 -6.38 23.64
CA GLY A 36 13.37 -6.19 24.61
C GLY A 36 13.75 -6.64 26.02
N LYS A 37 14.40 -7.82 26.15
CA LYS A 37 14.85 -8.35 27.44
C LYS A 37 15.90 -7.45 28.10
N ILE A 38 16.85 -6.94 27.33
CA ILE A 38 17.91 -6.04 27.81
C ILE A 38 17.31 -4.72 28.28
N LEU A 39 16.45 -4.10 27.46
CA LEU A 39 15.76 -2.85 27.80
C LEU A 39 14.89 -2.99 29.06
N SER A 40 14.20 -4.13 29.23
CA SER A 40 13.45 -4.39 30.45
C SER A 40 14.33 -4.50 31.69
N LYS A 41 15.54 -5.08 31.58
CA LYS A 41 16.51 -5.12 32.69
C LYS A 41 17.02 -3.72 33.03
N MET A 42 17.47 -2.98 32.01
CA MET A 42 17.94 -1.60 32.18
C MET A 42 16.89 -0.70 32.83
N TYR A 43 15.62 -0.84 32.45
CA TYR A 43 14.53 -0.07 33.07
C TYR A 43 14.34 -0.42 34.55
N LYS A 44 14.52 -1.69 34.93
CA LYS A 44 14.44 -2.14 36.33
C LYS A 44 15.64 -1.66 37.15
N GLU A 45 16.80 -1.46 36.54
CA GLU A 45 18.00 -0.96 37.20
C GLU A 45 17.94 0.57 37.47
N LEU A 46 17.01 1.29 36.84
CA LEU A 46 16.82 2.72 37.09
C LEU A 46 16.48 3.02 38.55
N SER A 47 17.10 4.07 39.08
CA SER A 47 16.81 4.60 40.42
C SER A 47 15.37 5.13 40.51
N LEU A 48 14.84 5.19 41.74
CA LEU A 48 13.49 5.70 42.00
C LEU A 48 13.30 7.14 41.50
N ARG A 49 14.35 7.97 41.58
CA ARG A 49 14.32 9.36 41.06
C ARG A 49 14.15 9.39 39.55
N GLN A 50 14.97 8.63 38.82
CA GLN A 50 14.89 8.54 37.36
C GLN A 50 13.53 8.02 36.88
N ARG A 51 12.94 7.05 37.60
CA ARG A 51 11.59 6.55 37.29
C ARG A 51 10.51 7.62 37.51
N ARG A 52 10.62 8.43 38.57
CA ARG A 52 9.69 9.57 38.80
C ARG A 52 9.81 10.62 37.70
N ASP A 53 11.02 10.92 37.24
CA ASP A 53 11.23 11.88 36.16
C ASP A 53 10.68 11.35 34.83
N LEU A 54 10.85 10.06 34.53
CA LEU A 54 10.20 9.39 33.40
C LEU A 54 8.67 9.44 33.50
N GLN A 55 8.12 9.28 34.69
CA GLN A 55 6.67 9.35 34.91
C GLN A 55 6.12 10.75 34.64
N LYS A 56 6.81 11.80 35.09
CA LYS A 56 6.45 13.20 34.77
C LYS A 56 6.46 13.43 33.26
N ARG A 57 7.52 12.99 32.56
CA ARG A 57 7.62 13.12 31.09
C ARG A 57 6.50 12.36 30.37
N ALA A 58 6.16 11.16 30.85
CA ALA A 58 5.12 10.34 30.27
C ALA A 58 3.71 10.95 30.41
N GLN A 59 3.44 11.66 31.51
CA GLN A 59 2.16 12.36 31.73
C GLN A 59 1.95 13.52 30.75
N VAL A 60 3.02 14.22 30.38
CA VAL A 60 2.97 15.36 29.43
C VAL A 60 2.99 14.89 27.97
N HIS A 61 3.42 13.66 27.71
CA HIS A 61 3.59 13.18 26.35
C HIS A 61 2.26 13.12 25.59
N PRO A 62 2.16 13.71 24.39
CA PRO A 62 0.93 13.67 23.61
C PRO A 62 0.56 12.22 23.26
N ASN A 63 -0.71 11.87 23.41
CA ASN A 63 -1.22 10.58 22.96
C ASN A 63 -1.95 10.74 21.62
N LEU A 64 -1.48 10.00 20.62
CA LEU A 64 -2.20 9.84 19.37
C LEU A 64 -3.42 8.95 19.63
N ARG A 65 -4.60 9.57 19.71
CA ARG A 65 -5.86 8.82 19.67
C ARG A 65 -5.90 8.07 18.33
N LYS A 66 -5.64 6.76 18.34
CA LYS A 66 -5.87 5.90 17.18
C LYS A 66 -7.38 5.84 16.96
N ALA A 67 -7.91 6.79 16.20
CA ALA A 67 -9.25 6.70 15.69
C ALA A 67 -9.28 5.53 14.70
N LYS A 68 -9.78 4.37 15.16
CA LYS A 68 -10.20 3.31 14.24
C LYS A 68 -11.44 3.84 13.52
N HIS A 69 -11.23 4.62 12.48
CA HIS A 69 -12.32 5.01 11.59
C HIS A 69 -12.76 3.75 10.86
N HIS A 70 -13.79 3.07 11.38
CA HIS A 70 -14.52 2.08 10.63
C HIS A 70 -15.16 2.80 9.46
N ARG A 71 -14.53 2.72 8.27
CA ARG A 71 -15.16 3.19 7.04
C ARG A 71 -16.31 2.22 6.74
N PRO A 72 -17.56 2.70 6.64
CA PRO A 72 -18.64 1.83 6.24
C PRO A 72 -18.34 1.27 4.83
N PRO A 73 -18.78 0.03 4.54
CA PRO A 73 -18.64 -0.53 3.20
C PRO A 73 -19.36 0.38 2.20
N ARG A 74 -18.70 0.70 1.08
CA ARG A 74 -19.32 1.50 0.02
C ARG A 74 -20.42 0.68 -0.65
N LYS A 75 -21.65 1.16 -0.60
CA LYS A 75 -22.77 0.61 -1.37
C LYS A 75 -22.72 1.24 -2.75
N THR A 76 -22.28 0.48 -3.75
CA THR A 76 -22.40 0.87 -5.16
C THR A 76 -23.51 0.06 -5.80
N GLU A 77 -24.18 0.61 -6.81
CA GLU A 77 -25.24 -0.10 -7.55
C GLU A 77 -24.76 -1.47 -8.05
N PHE A 78 -23.52 -1.53 -8.56
CA PHE A 78 -22.92 -2.78 -8.99
C PHE A 78 -22.70 -3.76 -7.84
N ALA A 79 -22.31 -3.30 -6.65
CA ALA A 79 -22.13 -4.18 -5.49
C ALA A 79 -23.47 -4.77 -5.03
N GLU A 80 -24.56 -4.01 -5.10
CA GLU A 80 -25.90 -4.50 -4.80
C GLU A 80 -26.37 -5.51 -5.86
N PHE A 81 -26.13 -5.22 -7.14
CA PHE A 81 -26.39 -6.14 -8.25
C PHE A 81 -25.64 -7.46 -8.07
N VAL A 82 -24.34 -7.41 -7.75
CA VAL A 82 -23.52 -8.59 -7.46
C VAL A 82 -24.11 -9.38 -6.29
N ARG A 83 -24.54 -8.70 -5.21
CA ARG A 83 -25.12 -9.35 -4.03
C ARG A 83 -26.40 -10.13 -4.36
N GLN A 84 -27.25 -9.60 -5.22
CA GLN A 84 -28.50 -10.23 -5.63
C GLN A 84 -28.28 -11.39 -6.61
N ASN A 85 -27.35 -11.25 -7.56
CA ASN A 85 -27.16 -12.19 -8.66
C ASN A 85 -26.05 -13.23 -8.45
N TYR A 86 -25.36 -13.21 -7.30
CA TYR A 86 -24.21 -14.09 -7.06
C TYR A 86 -24.57 -15.59 -7.14
N ASN A 87 -25.79 -15.95 -6.72
CA ASN A 87 -26.25 -17.34 -6.71
C ASN A 87 -26.27 -17.95 -8.12
N VAL A 88 -26.60 -17.16 -9.15
CA VAL A 88 -26.62 -17.58 -10.56
C VAL A 88 -25.23 -18.04 -11.02
N VAL A 89 -24.17 -17.40 -10.50
CA VAL A 89 -22.80 -17.61 -10.96
C VAL A 89 -22.01 -18.51 -10.00
N LYS A 90 -22.64 -19.01 -8.93
CA LYS A 90 -22.00 -19.86 -7.91
C LYS A 90 -21.51 -21.19 -8.49
N GLY A 91 -22.15 -21.70 -9.54
CA GLY A 91 -21.72 -22.93 -10.23
C GLY A 91 -20.45 -22.76 -11.08
N LEU A 92 -20.08 -21.53 -11.47
CA LEU A 92 -18.88 -21.28 -12.27
C LEU A 92 -17.60 -21.32 -11.40
N ASN A 93 -16.46 -21.51 -12.05
CA ASN A 93 -15.15 -21.32 -11.42
C ASN A 93 -15.04 -19.91 -10.81
N TYR A 94 -14.57 -19.81 -9.56
CA TYR A 94 -14.43 -18.56 -8.81
C TYR A 94 -13.81 -17.41 -9.63
N ARG A 95 -12.75 -17.70 -10.40
CA ARG A 95 -12.05 -16.69 -11.23
C ARG A 95 -12.92 -16.11 -12.35
N LYS A 96 -13.90 -16.87 -12.84
CA LYS A 96 -14.79 -16.47 -13.93
C LYS A 96 -16.07 -15.79 -13.45
N ARG A 97 -16.42 -15.91 -12.16
CA ARG A 97 -17.72 -15.42 -11.65
C ARG A 97 -17.90 -13.92 -11.81
N PHE A 98 -16.87 -13.17 -11.46
CA PHE A 98 -16.94 -11.71 -11.52
C PHE A 98 -16.98 -11.19 -12.97
N SER A 99 -16.32 -11.88 -13.91
CA SER A 99 -16.41 -11.56 -15.34
C SER A 99 -17.84 -11.73 -15.85
N ALA A 100 -18.48 -12.87 -15.54
CA ALA A 100 -19.87 -13.09 -15.92
C ALA A 100 -20.83 -12.07 -15.27
N LEU A 101 -20.64 -11.75 -13.98
CA LEU A 101 -21.43 -10.72 -13.30
C LEU A 101 -21.24 -9.33 -13.92
N SER A 102 -20.03 -8.98 -14.35
CA SER A 102 -19.80 -7.69 -15.04
C SER A 102 -20.51 -7.63 -16.39
N GLN A 103 -20.52 -8.72 -17.16
CA GLN A 103 -21.24 -8.81 -18.43
C GLN A 103 -22.75 -8.71 -18.22
N LEU A 104 -23.29 -9.44 -17.24
CA LEU A 104 -24.72 -9.37 -16.89
C LEU A 104 -25.13 -7.95 -16.46
N TYR A 105 -24.28 -7.26 -15.71
CA TYR A 105 -24.56 -5.89 -15.29
C TYR A 105 -24.56 -4.89 -16.45
N GLU A 106 -23.72 -5.09 -17.47
CA GLU A 106 -23.74 -4.25 -18.67
C GLU A 106 -25.05 -4.38 -19.44
N LEU A 107 -25.60 -5.60 -19.54
CA LEU A 107 -26.89 -5.86 -20.18
C LEU A 107 -28.06 -5.24 -19.42
N HIS A 108 -28.01 -5.26 -18.08
CA HIS A 108 -29.05 -4.71 -17.23
C HIS A 108 -29.09 -3.17 -17.20
N LYS A 109 -28.05 -2.49 -17.68
CA LYS A 109 -28.04 -1.02 -17.69
C LYS A 109 -29.06 -0.47 -18.70
N PRO A 110 -29.77 0.62 -18.37
CA PRO A 110 -30.66 1.27 -19.31
C PRO A 110 -29.90 1.67 -20.57
N ILE A 111 -30.56 1.52 -21.72
CA ILE A 111 -29.98 1.59 -23.07
C ILE A 111 -29.17 2.89 -23.28
N GLU A 112 -29.61 4.01 -22.69
CA GLU A 112 -28.94 5.32 -22.76
C GLU A 112 -27.50 5.30 -22.24
N VAL A 113 -27.23 4.55 -21.16
CA VAL A 113 -25.89 4.43 -20.56
C VAL A 113 -25.00 3.54 -21.42
N GLN A 114 -25.58 2.55 -22.12
CA GLN A 114 -24.85 1.68 -23.05
C GLN A 114 -24.41 2.45 -24.30
N VAL A 115 -25.30 3.29 -24.86
CA VAL A 115 -24.99 4.17 -25.99
C VAL A 115 -23.88 5.15 -25.61
N ALA A 116 -23.97 5.79 -24.43
CA ALA A 116 -22.92 6.70 -23.95
C ALA A 116 -21.55 6.01 -23.77
N LYS A 117 -21.53 4.76 -23.27
CA LYS A 117 -20.28 3.98 -23.15
C LYS A 117 -19.73 3.59 -24.53
N ALA A 118 -20.59 3.12 -25.45
CA ALA A 118 -20.19 2.79 -26.81
C ALA A 118 -19.64 4.01 -27.59
N LEU A 119 -20.22 5.19 -27.39
CA LEU A 119 -19.72 6.45 -27.95
C LEU A 119 -18.34 6.82 -27.37
N LYS A 120 -18.15 6.65 -26.05
CA LYS A 120 -16.84 6.87 -25.40
C LYS A 120 -15.78 5.88 -25.89
N ASP A 121 -16.11 4.60 -26.03
CA ASP A 121 -15.17 3.57 -26.51
C ASP A 121 -14.79 3.77 -27.99
N ARG A 122 -15.75 4.18 -28.83
CA ARG A 122 -15.47 4.60 -30.22
C ARG A 122 -14.55 5.81 -30.28
N ASN A 123 -14.78 6.81 -29.43
CA ASN A 123 -13.95 8.01 -29.38
C ASN A 123 -12.53 7.71 -28.84
N ALA A 124 -12.40 6.84 -27.83
CA ALA A 124 -11.10 6.41 -27.30
C ALA A 124 -10.27 5.63 -28.35
N LYS A 125 -10.92 4.76 -29.15
CA LYS A 125 -10.26 4.08 -30.28
C LYS A 125 -9.80 5.06 -31.37
N LYS A 126 -10.60 6.09 -31.70
CA LYS A 126 -10.21 7.14 -32.65
C LYS A 126 -9.02 7.99 -32.17
N VAL A 127 -8.98 8.33 -30.89
CA VAL A 127 -7.88 9.15 -30.32
C VAL A 127 -6.58 8.37 -30.27
N THR A 128 -6.62 7.08 -29.94
CA THR A 128 -5.43 6.22 -29.93
C THR A 128 -4.88 5.96 -31.33
N SER A 129 -5.74 5.76 -32.34
CA SER A 129 -5.30 5.64 -33.74
C SER A 129 -4.73 6.94 -34.29
N ALA A 130 -5.31 8.10 -33.96
CA ALA A 130 -4.78 9.40 -34.36
C ALA A 130 -3.41 9.69 -33.71
N LYS A 131 -3.25 9.38 -32.42
CA LYS A 131 -1.98 9.54 -31.69
C LYS A 131 -0.88 8.61 -32.23
N ALA A 132 -1.24 7.40 -32.65
CA ALA A 132 -0.32 6.47 -33.31
C ALA A 132 0.11 6.96 -34.71
N ALA A 133 -0.81 7.54 -35.49
CA ALA A 133 -0.52 8.12 -36.80
C ALA A 133 0.42 9.33 -36.72
N VAL A 134 0.19 10.25 -35.77
CA VAL A 134 1.04 11.44 -35.54
C VAL A 134 2.45 11.02 -35.09
N LYS A 135 2.57 10.00 -34.24
CA LYS A 135 3.88 9.48 -33.81
C LYS A 135 4.64 8.81 -34.96
N LYS A 136 3.93 8.20 -35.92
CA LYS A 136 4.53 7.60 -37.13
C LYS A 136 4.95 8.65 -38.17
N ALA A 137 4.23 9.78 -38.26
CA ALA A 137 4.61 10.92 -39.11
C ALA A 137 5.84 11.68 -38.57
N ALA A 138 5.92 11.89 -37.25
CA ALA A 138 7.07 12.55 -36.61
C ALA A 138 8.38 11.72 -36.66
N ALA A 139 8.30 10.41 -36.87
CA ALA A 139 9.47 9.54 -37.04
C ALA A 139 10.07 9.61 -38.46
N LYS A 140 9.30 9.98 -39.48
CA LYS A 140 9.79 10.13 -40.87
C LYS A 140 10.56 11.43 -41.10
N SER A 141 10.34 12.47 -40.31
CA SER A 141 11.02 13.77 -40.46
C SER A 141 12.39 13.87 -39.78
N LYS A 142 12.84 12.85 -39.03
CA LYS A 142 14.16 12.82 -38.38
C LYS A 142 15.21 11.95 -39.10
N ALA A 143 14.93 11.44 -40.28
CA ALA A 143 15.81 10.50 -41.01
C ALA A 143 16.72 11.14 -42.08
N ALA A 144 16.95 12.46 -42.04
CA ALA A 144 17.81 13.15 -43.02
C ALA A 144 18.83 14.11 -42.36
N LYS A 145 19.83 13.56 -41.62
CA LYS A 145 21.20 14.09 -41.59
C LYS A 145 22.19 13.15 -40.83
N VAL A 146 22.96 12.38 -41.62
CA VAL A 146 24.43 12.16 -41.56
C VAL A 146 25.05 11.39 -40.35
N PRO A 147 26.12 10.58 -40.56
CA PRO A 147 26.23 9.24 -39.97
C PRO A 147 27.48 8.96 -39.09
N ARG A 148 27.41 7.82 -38.36
CA ARG A 148 28.44 6.75 -38.17
C ARG A 148 29.84 7.10 -37.60
N ALA A 149 30.13 6.59 -36.40
CA ALA A 149 31.47 6.13 -36.01
C ALA A 149 31.39 4.88 -35.10
N LYS A 150 32.17 3.87 -35.46
CA LYS A 150 32.26 2.52 -34.86
C LYS A 150 33.36 2.48 -33.77
N LYS A 151 33.21 1.62 -32.75
CA LYS A 151 34.27 0.79 -32.11
C LYS A 151 33.59 -0.14 -31.09
N ALA A 152 33.30 -1.40 -31.43
CA ALA A 152 34.18 -2.58 -31.45
C ALA A 152 34.32 -3.25 -30.06
N ALA A 153 33.73 -4.43 -29.97
CA ALA A 153 33.74 -5.36 -28.84
C ALA A 153 35.00 -6.23 -28.81
N THR A 154 35.34 -6.77 -27.64
CA THR A 154 36.03 -8.07 -27.53
C THR A 154 35.48 -8.87 -26.34
N LYS A 155 34.95 -10.06 -26.68
CA LYS A 155 34.56 -11.15 -25.77
C LYS A 155 35.81 -11.87 -25.27
N LYS A 156 35.84 -12.30 -24.00
CA LYS A 156 36.82 -13.29 -23.53
C LYS A 156 36.10 -14.61 -23.23
N ALA A 157 36.53 -15.64 -23.95
CA ALA A 157 36.01 -17.00 -23.93
C ALA A 157 36.66 -17.87 -22.85
N SER A 158 35.93 -18.90 -22.47
CA SER A 158 36.25 -20.06 -21.65
C SER A 158 37.58 -20.76 -21.96
N ARG A 159 38.23 -21.33 -20.94
CA ARG A 159 39.07 -22.53 -21.11
C ARG A 159 39.02 -23.41 -19.86
N LYS A 160 38.57 -24.65 -20.05
CA LYS A 160 38.55 -25.75 -19.07
C LYS A 160 39.26 -26.91 -19.77
N LYS A 161 40.45 -27.27 -19.29
CA LYS A 161 41.10 -28.58 -19.32
C LYS A 161 42.45 -28.41 -18.65
#